data_AF-A0A5C6CRR9-F1
#
_entry.id   AF-A0A5C6CRR9-F1
#
_cell.length_a   1.000
_cell.length_b   1.000
_cell.length_c   1.000
_cell.angle_alpha   90.00
_cell.angle_beta   90.00
_cell.angle_gamma   90.00
#
_symmetry.space_group_name_H-M   'P 1'
#
loop_
_entity.id
_entity.type
_entity.pdbx_description
1 polymer ?
#
loop_
_entity_poly.entity_id
_entity_poly.type
_entity_poly.pdbx_seq_one_letter_code
_entity_poly.pdbx_strand_id
1 'polypeptide(L)' 'MTAPLNHVTCPHCGNDVDDRAPACPKCGEKIYVISPGDITPTRHPPDNTPSPRNDDQ' A
#
# COMPACT_ATOMS: atom_id res chain seq x y z
N MET A 1 -2.14 19.34 -7.97
CA MET A 1 -2.21 19.76 -6.55
C MET A 1 -1.81 18.54 -5.74
N THR A 2 -0.54 18.43 -5.35
CA THR A 2 -0.02 17.28 -4.60
C THR A 2 -0.46 17.45 -3.15
N ALA A 3 -1.29 16.55 -2.63
CA ALA A 3 -1.69 16.59 -1.23
C ALA A 3 -0.42 16.61 -0.34
N PRO A 4 -0.36 17.40 0.74
CA PRO A 4 0.80 17.39 1.62
C PRO A 4 0.87 16.00 2.27
N LEU A 5 1.84 15.19 1.85
CA LEU A 5 2.16 13.96 2.56
C LEU A 5 2.93 14.36 3.81
N ASN A 6 2.30 14.19 4.96
CA ASN A 6 3.02 14.23 6.23
C ASN A 6 4.00 13.06 6.24
N HIS A 7 5.24 13.36 6.61
CA HIS A 7 6.26 12.36 6.86
C HIS A 7 6.42 12.17 8.37
N VAL A 8 6.61 10.92 8.78
CA VAL A 8 6.86 10.52 10.17
C VAL A 8 8.20 9.80 10.24
N THR A 9 8.90 9.90 11.36
CA THR A 9 10.20 9.24 11.53
C THR A 9 10.02 7.81 12.00
N CYS A 10 10.64 6.85 11.32
CA CYS A 10 10.60 5.45 11.72
C CYS A 10 11.29 5.25 13.08
N PRO A 11 10.62 4.65 14.09
CA PRO A 11 11.20 4.44 15.41
C PRO A 11 12.30 3.37 15.45
N HIS A 12 12.42 2.54 14.41
CA HIS A 12 13.40 1.45 14.36
C HIS A 12 14.73 1.87 13.72
N CYS A 13 14.69 2.67 12.66
CA CYS A 13 15.90 3.07 11.92
C CYS A 13 16.16 4.59 11.91
N GLY A 14 15.18 5.40 12.32
CA GLY A 14 15.28 6.86 12.28
C GLY A 14 15.09 7.47 10.90
N ASN A 15 14.71 6.68 9.89
CA ASN A 15 14.49 7.22 8.54
C ASN A 15 13.13 7.89 8.42
N ASP A 16 13.05 8.91 7.59
CA ASP A 16 11.80 9.59 7.22
C ASP A 16 10.93 8.64 6.38
N VAL A 17 9.67 8.49 6.74
CA VAL A 17 8.70 7.63 6.05
C VAL A 17 7.39 8.37 5.85
N ASP A 18 6.65 8.02 4.81
CA ASP A 18 5.32 8.57 4.64
C ASP A 18 4.37 8.09 5.75
N ASP A 19 3.53 8.98 6.26
CA ASP A 19 2.42 8.64 7.17
C ASP A 19 1.46 7.60 6.57
N ARG A 20 1.45 7.45 5.25
CA ARG A 20 0.61 6.46 4.55
C ARG A 20 1.31 5.13 4.28
N ALA A 21 2.60 5.02 4.60
CA ALA A 21 3.36 3.81 4.33
C ALA A 21 3.00 2.71 5.35
N PRO A 22 2.57 1.50 4.92
CA PRO A 22 2.24 0.42 5.84
C PRO A 22 3.47 -0.15 6.57
N ALA A 23 4.66 0.06 6.00
CA ALA A 23 5.93 -0.34 6.57
C ALA A 23 7.04 0.60 6.06
N CYS A 24 8.13 0.70 6.81
CA CYS A 24 9.31 1.46 6.43
C CYS A 24 9.92 0.88 5.15
N PRO A 25 10.05 1.65 4.06
CA PRO A 25 10.69 1.17 2.82
C PRO A 25 12.20 0.95 2.98
N LYS A 26 12.80 1.41 4.09
CA LYS A 26 14.26 1.31 4.33
C LYS A 26 14.65 0.13 5.21
N CYS A 27 13.94 -0.11 6.31
CA CYS A 27 14.24 -1.23 7.21
C CYS A 27 13.22 -2.37 7.15
N GLY A 28 12.01 -2.14 6.61
CA GLY A 28 10.93 -3.13 6.59
C GLY A 28 10.08 -3.19 7.85
N GLU A 29 10.33 -2.34 8.85
CA GLU A 29 9.53 -2.29 10.09
C GLU A 29 8.09 -1.84 9.80
N LYS A 30 7.09 -2.49 10.42
CA LYS A 30 5.68 -2.17 10.19
C LYS A 30 5.31 -0.89 10.95
N ILE A 31 4.86 0.13 10.22
CA ILE A 31 4.52 1.43 10.81
C ILE A 31 3.01 1.56 10.71
N TYR A 32 2.31 1.33 11.82
CA TYR A 32 0.86 1.46 11.89
C TYR A 32 0.50 2.92 12.11
N VAL A 33 0.43 3.67 11.02
CA VAL A 33 -0.01 5.05 11.07
C VAL A 33 -1.49 5.09 10.68
N ILE A 34 -2.33 5.50 11.62
CA ILE A 34 -3.77 5.60 11.40
C ILE A 34 -4.02 6.92 10.69
N SER A 35 -3.92 6.94 9.36
CA SER A 35 -4.30 8.14 8.59
C SER A 35 -5.83 8.32 8.64
N PRO A 36 -6.37 9.39 9.23
CA PRO A 36 -7.80 9.68 9.16
C PRO A 36 -8.06 10.48 7.87
N GLY A 37 -8.23 9.80 6.74
CA GLY A 37 -8.54 10.49 5.49
C GLY A 37 -8.43 9.60 4.25
N ASP A 38 -9.59 9.15 3.79
CA ASP A 38 -9.90 8.69 2.44
C ASP A 38 -9.60 7.23 2.04
N ILE A 39 -10.59 6.36 2.31
CA ILE A 39 -11.27 5.41 1.39
C ILE A 39 -10.47 4.99 0.11
N THR A 40 -10.17 3.73 -0.17
CA THR A 40 -11.01 2.52 -0.18
C THR A 40 -10.08 1.30 -0.27
N PRO A 41 -10.44 0.12 0.29
CA PRO A 41 -9.91 -1.11 -0.25
C PRO A 41 -10.45 -1.18 -1.67
N THR A 42 -9.59 -1.03 -2.68
CA THR A 42 -9.94 -1.54 -3.99
C THR A 42 -10.21 -3.01 -3.76
N ARG A 43 -11.49 -3.38 -3.66
CA ARG A 43 -11.91 -4.76 -3.83
C ARG A 43 -11.45 -5.09 -5.23
N HIS A 44 -10.24 -5.62 -5.34
CA HIS A 44 -9.91 -6.46 -6.46
C HIS A 44 -10.84 -7.67 -6.23
N PRO A 45 -11.91 -7.87 -7.03
CA PRO A 45 -12.52 -9.18 -7.04
C PRO A 45 -11.36 -10.16 -7.31
N PRO A 46 -11.26 -11.30 -6.60
CA PRO A 46 -10.30 -12.31 -7.00
C PRO A 46 -10.56 -12.55 -8.48
N ASP A 47 -9.55 -12.27 -9.29
CA ASP A 47 -9.49 -12.64 -10.69
C ASP A 47 -9.70 -14.16 -10.74
N ASN A 48 -10.96 -14.55 -10.89
CA ASN A 48 -11.37 -15.89 -11.28
C ASN A 48 -11.88 -15.78 -12.72
N THR A 49 -11.04 -15.22 -13.59
CA THR A 49 -11.21 -15.41 -15.01
C THR A 49 -10.39 -16.65 -15.37
N PRO A 50 -10.98 -17.85 -15.53
CA PRO A 50 -10.28 -18.91 -16.22
C PRO A 50 -10.00 -18.38 -17.63
N SER A 51 -8.73 -18.15 -17.97
CA SER A 51 -8.34 -17.84 -19.35
C SER A 51 -9.00 -18.86 -20.27
N PRO A 52 -9.75 -18.45 -21.30
CA PRO A 52 -10.27 -19.39 -22.27
C PRO A 52 -9.05 -20.04 -22.94
N ARG A 53 -8.84 -21.33 -22.65
CA ARG A 53 -7.95 -22.15 -23.45
C ARG A 53 -8.62 -22.21 -24.82
N ASN A 54 -8.00 -21.57 -25.80
CA ASN A 54 -8.41 -21.71 -27.19
C ASN A 54 -8.21 -23.19 -27.56
N ASP A 55 -9.29 -23.95 -27.52
CA ASP A 55 -9.37 -25.29 -28.07
C ASP A 55 -9.84 -25.12 -29.53
N ASP A 56 -8.89 -24.76 -30.38
CA ASP A 56 -9.02 -25.05 -31.81
C ASP A 56 -8.65 -26.52 -31.97
N GLN A 57 -9.70 -27.35 -32.11
CA GLN A 57 -9.84 -28.54 -32.98
C GLN A 57 -10.32 -29.82 -32.31
#